data_AF-A0A351C5D3-F1
#
_entry.id   AF-A0A351C5D3-F1
#
_cell.length_a   1.000
_cell.length_b   1.000
_cell.length_c   1.000
_cell.angle_alpha   90.00
_cell.angle_beta   90.00
_cell.angle_gamma   90.00
#
_symmetry.space_group_name_H-M   'P 1'
#
loop_
_entity.id
_entity.type
_entity.pdbx_description
1 polymer ?
#
loop_
_entity_poly.entity_id
_entity_poly.type
_entity_poly.pdbx_seq_one_letter_code
_entity_poly.pdbx_strand_id
1 'polypeptide(L)'
;MVETESTSLREASADGARSFIVSPADGATVSGPFQVVFGLEGMDVSPAGEAKEFAGHHHLLIDVEEMPNFEMPIPADDNHRHFGAAQTETMLELAPGTHTLQLLLGNYIHVPHNPAVYSEKITITVTE
;
A
#
# COMPACT_ATOMS: atom_id res chain seq x y z
N MET A 1 38.13 -10.62 0.85
CA MET A 1 36.81 -10.47 1.48
C MET A 1 35.84 -10.49 0.32
N VAL A 2 35.09 -11.57 0.16
CA VAL A 2 34.08 -11.65 -0.90
C VAL A 2 32.84 -10.99 -0.29
N GLU A 3 32.58 -9.75 -0.67
CA GLU A 3 31.29 -9.12 -0.42
C GLU A 3 30.27 -9.97 -1.18
N THR A 4 29.48 -10.73 -0.42
CA THR A 4 28.32 -11.41 -0.97
C THR A 4 27.33 -10.31 -1.36
N GLU A 5 27.29 -9.97 -2.64
CA GLU A 5 26.22 -9.18 -3.25
C GLU A 5 24.91 -9.89 -2.92
N SER A 6 24.24 -9.46 -1.84
CA SER A 6 22.88 -9.88 -1.55
C SER A 6 22.02 -9.26 -2.63
N THR A 7 21.61 -10.05 -3.63
CA THR A 7 20.67 -9.59 -4.64
C THR A 7 19.41 -9.11 -3.91
N SER A 8 19.21 -7.78 -3.88
CA SER A 8 18.04 -7.20 -3.24
C SER A 8 16.78 -7.69 -3.95
N LEU A 9 15.79 -8.16 -3.17
CA LEU A 9 14.46 -8.50 -3.69
C LEU A 9 13.64 -7.25 -4.07
N ARG A 10 14.13 -6.06 -3.72
CA ARG A 10 13.47 -4.78 -3.95
C ARG A 10 13.80 -4.28 -5.35
N GLU A 11 12.77 -3.88 -6.09
CA GLU A 11 12.93 -3.22 -7.39
C GLU A 11 13.02 -1.70 -7.19
N ALA A 12 13.71 -1.00 -8.09
CA ALA A 12 13.76 0.46 -8.05
C ALA A 12 12.35 1.06 -8.21
N SER A 13 12.06 2.14 -7.47
CA SER A 13 10.92 3.01 -7.81
C SER A 13 11.36 4.11 -8.77
N ALA A 14 10.40 4.68 -9.50
CA ALA A 14 10.68 5.81 -10.36
C ALA A 14 10.92 7.09 -9.54
N ASP A 15 11.76 7.98 -10.05
CA ASP A 15 12.02 9.28 -9.41
C ASP A 15 10.72 10.07 -9.27
N GLY A 16 10.41 10.48 -8.03
CA GLY A 16 9.19 11.23 -7.72
C GLY A 16 7.91 10.41 -7.69
N ALA A 17 8.00 9.07 -7.67
CA ALA A 17 6.84 8.20 -7.52
C ALA A 17 6.09 8.46 -6.20
N ARG A 18 4.76 8.47 -6.25
CA ARG A 18 3.90 8.78 -5.09
C ARG A 18 2.67 7.87 -5.07
N SER A 19 2.39 7.26 -3.93
CA SER A 19 1.08 6.64 -3.67
C SER A 19 0.29 7.52 -2.71
N PHE A 20 -1.03 7.59 -2.87
CA PHE A 20 -1.88 8.44 -2.04
C PHE A 20 -3.31 7.87 -1.98
N ILE A 21 -4.01 8.17 -0.90
CA ILE A 21 -5.44 7.87 -0.78
C ILE A 21 -6.21 9.07 -1.33
N VAL A 22 -6.99 8.85 -2.38
CA VAL A 22 -7.84 9.88 -3.02
C VAL A 22 -9.06 10.16 -2.17
N SER A 23 -9.66 9.10 -1.63
CA SER A 23 -10.77 9.17 -0.68
C SER A 23 -10.77 7.93 0.21
N PRO A 24 -11.23 8.01 1.47
CA PRO A 24 -11.62 9.23 2.17
C PRO A 24 -10.43 10.16 2.43
N ALA A 25 -10.72 11.44 2.68
CA ALA A 25 -9.69 12.41 3.09
C ALA A 25 -9.29 12.16 4.56
N ASP A 26 -8.12 12.66 4.95
CA ASP A 26 -7.72 12.69 6.36
C ASP A 26 -8.73 13.46 7.22
N GLY A 27 -9.04 12.90 8.39
CA GLY A 27 -10.06 13.40 9.33
C GLY A 27 -11.50 13.13 8.91
N ALA A 28 -11.76 12.41 7.81
CA ALA A 28 -13.12 12.16 7.35
C ALA A 28 -13.92 11.29 8.34
N THR A 29 -15.21 11.61 8.47
CA THR A 29 -16.21 10.73 9.09
C THR A 29 -16.98 10.01 8.00
N VAL A 30 -17.07 8.68 8.09
CA VAL A 30 -17.71 7.82 7.08
C VAL A 30 -18.67 6.83 7.74
N SER A 31 -19.72 6.44 7.04
CA SER A 31 -20.64 5.37 7.44
C SER A 31 -20.31 4.09 6.66
N GLY A 32 -20.24 2.94 7.35
CA GLY A 32 -19.92 1.66 6.72
C GLY A 32 -21.05 1.06 5.88
N PRO A 33 -20.75 0.27 4.83
CA PRO A 33 -19.46 0.14 4.16
C PRO A 33 -19.14 1.39 3.33
N PHE A 34 -17.85 1.77 3.27
CA PHE A 34 -17.40 2.97 2.55
C PHE A 34 -16.33 2.64 1.51
N GLN A 35 -16.23 3.47 0.47
CA GLN A 35 -15.24 3.31 -0.59
C GLN A 35 -13.91 3.95 -0.19
N VAL A 36 -12.81 3.24 -0.45
CA VAL A 36 -11.45 3.77 -0.41
C VAL A 36 -10.90 3.75 -1.83
N VAL A 37 -10.44 4.89 -2.32
CA VAL A 37 -9.89 5.06 -3.68
C VAL A 37 -8.41 5.38 -3.58
N PHE A 38 -7.61 4.65 -4.34
CA PHE A 38 -6.16 4.69 -4.34
C PHE A 38 -5.63 5.48 -5.54
N GLY A 39 -4.50 6.14 -5.33
CA GLY A 39 -3.75 6.84 -6.37
C GLY A 39 -2.30 6.37 -6.42
N LEU A 40 -1.75 6.40 -7.63
CA LEU A 40 -0.33 6.19 -7.92
C LEU A 40 0.09 7.18 -9.02
N GLU A 41 1.21 7.86 -8.82
CA GLU A 41 1.86 8.73 -9.80
C GLU A 41 3.31 8.27 -10.03
N GLY A 42 3.77 8.35 -11.28
CA GLY A 42 5.14 8.03 -11.67
C GLY A 42 5.43 6.54 -11.86
N MET A 43 4.48 5.66 -11.55
CA MET A 43 4.59 4.20 -11.67
C MET A 43 3.26 3.59 -12.13
N ASP A 44 3.30 2.36 -12.62
CA ASP A 44 2.13 1.63 -13.09
C ASP A 44 1.56 0.67 -12.04
N VAL A 45 0.23 0.51 -12.03
CA VAL A 45 -0.44 -0.54 -11.25
C VAL A 45 -0.51 -1.82 -12.10
N SER A 46 0.06 -2.91 -11.63
CA SER A 46 0.18 -4.20 -12.34
C SER A 46 -0.20 -5.36 -11.41
N PRO A 47 -0.78 -6.46 -11.93
CA PRO A 47 -1.06 -7.65 -11.12
C PRO A 47 0.19 -8.23 -10.45
N ALA A 48 0.02 -8.81 -9.26
CA ALA A 48 1.03 -9.59 -8.59
C ALA A 48 1.47 -10.78 -9.49
N GLY A 49 2.75 -11.14 -9.41
CA GLY A 49 3.38 -12.17 -10.24
C GLY A 49 3.85 -11.69 -11.61
N GLU A 50 3.43 -10.50 -12.07
CA GLU A 50 3.90 -9.91 -13.33
C GLU A 50 5.04 -8.91 -13.07
N ALA A 51 6.28 -9.37 -13.25
CA ALA A 51 7.45 -8.50 -13.18
C ALA A 51 7.44 -7.49 -14.32
N LYS A 52 7.30 -6.20 -13.99
CA LYS A 52 7.35 -5.07 -14.92
C LYS A 52 8.13 -3.94 -14.27
N GLU A 53 8.95 -3.28 -15.06
CA GLU A 53 9.74 -2.13 -14.60
C GLU A 53 8.81 -1.01 -14.11
N PHE A 54 9.16 -0.39 -12.98
CA PHE A 54 8.41 0.70 -12.37
C PHE A 54 6.90 0.41 -12.17
N ALA A 55 6.58 -0.84 -11.84
CA ALA A 55 5.20 -1.26 -11.62
C ALA A 55 5.05 -2.12 -10.36
N GLY A 56 3.85 -2.10 -9.79
CA GLY A 56 3.54 -2.86 -8.59
C GLY A 56 2.05 -2.87 -8.32
N HIS A 57 1.65 -3.25 -7.12
CA HIS A 57 0.25 -3.23 -6.70
C HIS A 57 0.08 -2.68 -5.30
N HIS A 58 -1.13 -2.20 -5.03
CA HIS A 58 -1.46 -1.55 -3.78
C HIS A 58 -1.62 -2.57 -2.64
N HIS A 59 -1.21 -2.12 -1.46
CA HIS A 59 -1.55 -2.73 -0.19
C HIS A 59 -2.15 -1.64 0.69
N LEU A 60 -3.26 -1.93 1.37
CA LEU A 60 -3.86 -1.03 2.35
C LEU A 60 -3.52 -1.54 3.75
N LEU A 61 -2.76 -0.75 4.47
CA LEU A 61 -2.44 -0.92 5.88
C LEU A 61 -3.55 -0.26 6.70
N ILE A 62 -4.19 -1.05 7.57
CA ILE A 62 -5.31 -0.64 8.42
C ILE A 62 -4.85 -0.77 9.86
N ASP A 63 -4.87 0.33 10.62
CA ASP A 63 -4.48 0.36 12.04
C ASP A 63 -3.06 -0.18 12.31
N VAL A 64 -2.15 0.00 11.35
CA VAL A 64 -0.74 -0.36 11.48
C VAL A 64 0.03 0.83 12.04
N GLU A 65 0.64 0.67 13.21
CA GLU A 65 1.42 1.73 13.87
C GLU A 65 2.76 1.99 13.16
N GLU A 66 3.53 0.93 12.93
CA GLU A 66 4.86 0.96 12.34
C GLU A 66 4.89 0.33 10.94
N MET A 67 5.61 0.94 10.01
CA MET A 67 5.75 0.39 8.65
C MET A 67 6.41 -0.99 8.68
N PRO A 68 5.98 -1.93 7.81
CA PRO A 68 6.59 -3.25 7.73
C PRO A 68 8.04 -3.17 7.26
N ASN A 69 8.79 -4.25 7.46
CA ASN A 69 10.15 -4.36 6.93
C ASN A 69 10.14 -4.34 5.39
N PHE A 70 10.76 -3.31 4.79
CA PHE A 70 10.80 -3.12 3.34
C PHE A 70 11.68 -4.12 2.56
N GLU A 71 12.46 -4.94 3.26
CA GLU A 71 13.27 -6.00 2.64
C GLU A 71 12.52 -7.33 2.53
N MET A 72 11.33 -7.42 3.12
CA MET A 72 10.51 -8.63 3.16
C MET A 72 9.18 -8.41 2.44
N PRO A 73 8.50 -9.48 2.02
CA PRO A 73 7.12 -9.38 1.57
C PRO A 73 6.23 -8.74 2.64
N ILE A 74 5.32 -7.89 2.21
CA ILE A 74 4.32 -7.26 3.09
C ILE A 74 3.53 -8.36 3.80
N PRO A 75 3.28 -8.26 5.12
CA PRO A 75 2.54 -9.25 5.87
C PRO A 75 1.19 -9.58 5.23
N ALA A 76 0.77 -10.84 5.36
CA ALA A 76 -0.54 -11.31 4.91
C ALA A 76 -1.40 -11.61 6.15
N ASP A 77 -1.92 -10.54 6.76
CA ASP A 77 -2.77 -10.57 7.94
C ASP A 77 -3.96 -9.61 7.78
N ASP A 78 -4.83 -9.54 8.79
CA ASP A 78 -6.08 -8.77 8.74
C ASP A 78 -5.85 -7.24 8.63
N ASN A 79 -4.66 -6.76 9.01
CA ASN A 79 -4.28 -5.35 8.97
C ASN A 79 -3.62 -4.95 7.64
N HIS A 80 -3.27 -5.92 6.79
CA HIS A 80 -2.61 -5.68 5.50
C HIS A 80 -3.45 -6.28 4.36
N ARG A 81 -4.29 -5.46 3.73
CA ARG A 81 -5.13 -5.92 2.61
C ARG A 81 -4.37 -5.81 1.29
N HIS A 82 -4.35 -6.91 0.53
CA HIS A 82 -3.60 -7.04 -0.73
C HIS A 82 -4.51 -6.79 -1.95
N PHE A 83 -4.03 -5.97 -2.89
CA PHE A 83 -4.74 -5.65 -4.14
C PHE A 83 -3.94 -6.11 -5.36
N GLY A 84 -3.56 -7.39 -5.35
CA GLY A 84 -2.71 -8.02 -6.37
C GLY A 84 -3.35 -8.23 -7.75
N ALA A 85 -4.59 -7.78 -7.99
CA ALA A 85 -5.21 -7.80 -9.32
C ALA A 85 -5.24 -6.40 -9.96
N ALA A 86 -4.32 -5.52 -9.53
CA ALA A 86 -4.23 -4.12 -9.94
C ALA A 86 -5.47 -3.28 -9.57
N GLN A 87 -6.11 -3.57 -8.44
CA GLN A 87 -7.23 -2.76 -7.98
C GLN A 87 -6.76 -1.38 -7.50
N THR A 88 -7.53 -0.35 -7.86
CA THR A 88 -7.30 1.05 -7.45
C THR A 88 -8.36 1.54 -6.47
N GLU A 89 -9.26 0.68 -6.03
CA GLU A 89 -10.28 0.99 -5.04
C GLU A 89 -10.78 -0.26 -4.34
N THR A 90 -11.41 -0.09 -3.19
CA THR A 90 -12.09 -1.15 -2.45
C THR A 90 -13.28 -0.61 -1.67
N MET A 91 -14.26 -1.47 -1.42
CA MET A 91 -15.19 -1.26 -0.32
C MET A 91 -14.53 -1.77 0.98
N LEU A 92 -14.61 -0.96 2.02
CA LEU A 92 -14.10 -1.27 3.34
C LEU A 92 -15.23 -1.22 4.36
N GLU A 93 -15.27 -2.22 5.21
CA GLU A 93 -16.18 -2.32 6.34
C GLU A 93 -15.31 -2.47 7.59
N LEU A 94 -15.39 -1.49 8.49
CA LEU A 94 -14.69 -1.48 9.77
C LEU A 94 -15.73 -1.27 10.87
N ALA A 95 -15.39 -1.67 12.09
CA ALA A 95 -16.22 -1.37 13.24
C ALA A 95 -16.33 0.16 13.45
N PRO A 96 -17.42 0.65 14.07
CA PRO A 96 -17.49 2.04 14.49
C PRO A 96 -16.31 2.41 15.40
N GLY A 97 -15.63 3.51 15.12
CA GLY A 97 -14.39 3.88 15.81
C GLY A 97 -13.45 4.76 15.01
N THR A 98 -12.29 5.07 15.58
CA THR A 98 -11.20 5.76 14.88
C THR A 98 -10.25 4.73 14.28
N HIS A 99 -9.92 4.90 13.00
CA HIS A 99 -9.04 4.00 12.26
C HIS A 99 -7.99 4.79 11.50
N THR A 100 -6.83 4.17 11.26
CA THR A 100 -5.80 4.72 10.37
C THR A 100 -5.68 3.90 9.09
N LEU A 101 -5.48 4.59 7.97
CA LEU A 101 -5.30 3.98 6.66
C LEU A 101 -4.00 4.50 6.02
N GLN A 102 -3.25 3.61 5.39
CA GLN A 102 -2.05 3.96 4.65
C GLN A 102 -1.84 3.01 3.47
N LEU A 103 -1.42 3.53 2.32
CA LEU A 103 -1.05 2.70 1.17
C LEU A 103 0.44 2.39 1.17
N LEU A 104 0.78 1.19 0.74
CA LEU A 104 2.15 0.75 0.45
C LEU A 104 2.18 0.02 -0.89
N LEU A 105 3.04 0.46 -1.80
CA LEU A 105 3.24 -0.18 -3.10
C LEU A 105 4.25 -1.32 -2.96
N GLY A 106 3.81 -2.54 -3.25
CA GLY A 106 4.68 -3.71 -3.37
C GLY A 106 4.93 -4.04 -4.84
N ASN A 107 6.10 -4.59 -5.14
CA ASN A 107 6.43 -5.11 -6.45
C ASN A 107 5.65 -6.40 -6.76
N TYR A 108 5.99 -7.08 -7.86
CA TYR A 108 5.31 -8.30 -8.30
C TYR A 108 5.33 -9.46 -7.28
N ILE A 109 6.20 -9.45 -6.26
CA ILE A 109 6.26 -10.44 -5.17
C ILE A 109 5.88 -9.84 -3.80
N HIS A 110 5.18 -8.70 -3.78
CA HIS A 110 4.71 -8.01 -2.56
C HIS A 110 5.84 -7.41 -1.71
N VAL A 111 7.05 -7.24 -2.27
CA VAL A 111 8.17 -6.58 -1.59
C VAL A 111 8.16 -5.08 -1.93
N PRO A 112 8.26 -4.16 -0.94
CA PRO A 112 8.31 -2.73 -1.22
C PRO A 112 9.47 -2.31 -2.12
N HIS A 113 9.21 -1.38 -3.05
CA HIS A 113 10.25 -0.81 -3.93
C HIS A 113 11.34 -0.04 -3.17
N ASN A 114 12.44 0.32 -3.84
CA ASN A 114 13.52 1.15 -3.31
C ASN A 114 13.74 2.44 -4.12
N PRO A 115 13.54 3.64 -3.54
CA PRO A 115 12.91 3.89 -2.23
C PRO A 115 11.48 3.37 -2.16
N ALA A 116 10.97 3.12 -0.95
CA ALA A 116 9.60 2.65 -0.76
C ALA A 116 8.60 3.73 -1.16
N VAL A 117 7.51 3.31 -1.82
CA VAL A 117 6.44 4.20 -2.28
C VAL A 117 5.20 3.91 -1.44
N TYR A 118 4.82 4.86 -0.59
CA TYR A 118 3.67 4.75 0.30
C TYR A 118 2.98 6.11 0.43
N SER A 119 1.74 6.10 0.91
CA SER A 119 0.99 7.33 1.15
C SER A 119 1.29 7.96 2.51
N GLU A 120 0.89 9.21 2.69
CA GLU A 120 0.63 9.73 4.03
C GLU A 120 -0.39 8.82 4.74
N LYS A 121 -0.20 8.67 6.05
CA LYS A 121 -1.16 7.97 6.90
C LYS A 121 -2.32 8.92 7.18
N ILE A 122 -3.54 8.48 6.89
CA ILE A 122 -4.76 9.23 7.20
C ILE A 122 -5.47 8.60 8.39
N THR A 123 -6.22 9.41 9.12
CA THR A 123 -7.11 8.99 10.21
C THR A 123 -8.56 9.23 9.78
N ILE A 124 -9.43 8.26 10.01
CA ILE A 124 -10.86 8.37 9.75
C ILE A 124 -11.67 7.98 10.98
N THR A 125 -12.92 8.43 11.03
CA THR A 125 -13.90 7.98 12.02
C THR A 125 -15.05 7.26 11.31
N VAL A 126 -15.29 6.00 11.70
CA VAL A 126 -16.41 5.21 11.21
C VAL A 126 -17.56 5.32 12.20
N THR A 127 -18.75 5.68 11.70
CA THR A 127 -19.98 5.73 12.50
C THR A 127 -20.85 4.51 12.26
N GLU A 128 -21.80 4.28 13.18
CA GLU A 128 -22.95 3.39 12.95
C GLU A 128 -23.78 3.81 11.74
#